data_AF-A0A0C9VUE8-F1
#
_entry.id   AF-A0A0C9VUE8-F1
#
_cell.length_a   1.000
_cell.length_b   1.000
_cell.length_c   1.000
_cell.angle_alpha   90.00
_cell.angle_beta   90.00
_cell.angle_gamma   90.00
#
_symmetry.space_group_name_H-M   'P 1'
#
loop_
_entity.id
_entity.type
_entity.pdbx_description
1 polymer ?
#
loop_
_entity_poly.entity_id
_entity_poly.type
_entity_poly.pdbx_seq_one_letter_code
_entity_poly.pdbx_strand_id
1 'polypeptide(L)'
;MSVLCIILGILGLCTIPTAPGVPVNLGSAGNYAVLARSGVSTVPQSRIVGDVGLSPAAATFLTGFALTKSLTGQSATSVQVTGSLFASDFVTPTPQNL
;
A
#
# COMPACT_ATOMS: atom_id res chain seq x y z
N MET A 1 -42.86 -5.35 14.76
CA MET A 1 -41.62 -5.18 13.96
C MET A 1 -40.35 -5.24 14.82
N SER A 2 -40.32 -4.70 16.04
CA SER A 2 -39.11 -4.66 16.89
C SER A 2 -38.81 -5.92 17.71
N VAL A 3 -39.78 -6.83 17.88
CA VAL A 3 -39.64 -8.03 18.73
C VAL A 3 -39.19 -9.27 17.93
N LEU A 4 -39.32 -9.25 16.61
CA LEU A 4 -39.00 -10.40 15.73
C LEU A 4 -37.48 -10.58 15.49
N CYS A 5 -36.67 -9.53 15.68
CA CYS A 5 -35.22 -9.55 15.44
C CYS A 5 -34.42 -10.10 16.64
N ILE A 6 -34.93 -9.96 17.87
CA ILE A 6 -34.25 -10.42 19.10
C ILE A 6 -34.36 -11.95 19.24
N ILE A 7 -35.49 -12.54 18.83
CA ILE A 7 -35.73 -14.00 18.86
C ILE A 7 -34.89 -14.72 17.79
N LEU A 8 -34.40 -14.03 16.75
CA LEU A 8 -33.51 -14.59 15.73
C LEU A 8 -32.01 -14.46 16.07
N GLY A 9 -31.66 -13.71 17.13
CA GLY A 9 -30.28 -13.48 17.57
C GLY A 9 -29.67 -14.66 18.35
N ILE A 10 -30.48 -15.48 19.00
CA ILE A 10 -30.02 -16.69 19.73
C ILE A 10 -29.74 -17.90 18.81
N LEU A 11 -30.10 -17.82 17.53
CA LEU A 11 -29.85 -18.85 16.51
C LEU A 11 -28.93 -18.36 15.37
N GLY A 12 -28.09 -17.34 15.65
CA GLY A 12 -26.92 -17.00 14.81
C GLY A 12 -27.19 -16.52 13.38
N LEU A 13 -28.42 -16.14 13.01
CA LEU A 13 -28.77 -15.81 11.61
C LEU A 13 -29.24 -14.37 11.34
N CYS A 14 -28.99 -13.42 12.25
CA CYS A 14 -29.10 -11.99 11.90
C CYS A 14 -27.80 -11.50 11.26
N THR A 15 -27.54 -11.92 10.02
CA THR A 15 -26.57 -11.24 9.18
C THR A 15 -27.28 -10.07 8.53
N ILE A 16 -26.98 -8.85 8.98
CA ILE A 16 -27.31 -7.66 8.20
C ILE A 16 -26.45 -7.75 6.95
N PRO A 17 -27.01 -7.89 5.73
CA PRO A 17 -26.17 -7.85 4.54
C PRO A 17 -25.60 -6.43 4.44
N THR A 18 -24.36 -6.24 4.90
CA THR A 18 -23.55 -5.12 4.46
C THR A 18 -23.37 -5.31 2.97
N ALA A 19 -24.14 -4.58 2.16
CA ALA A 19 -23.94 -4.55 0.72
C ALA A 19 -22.45 -4.28 0.49
N PRO A 20 -21.71 -5.17 -0.18
CA PRO A 20 -20.37 -4.83 -0.60
C PRO A 20 -20.50 -3.56 -1.43
N GLY A 21 -19.91 -2.46 -0.97
CA GLY A 21 -19.82 -1.26 -1.79
C GLY A 21 -19.21 -1.63 -3.15
N VAL A 22 -19.61 -0.93 -4.21
CA VAL A 22 -19.00 -1.13 -5.53
C VAL A 22 -17.48 -0.96 -5.37
N PRO A 23 -16.66 -1.96 -5.77
CA PRO A 23 -15.21 -1.88 -5.62
C PRO A 23 -14.66 -0.64 -6.34
N VAL A 24 -13.81 0.12 -5.66
CA VAL A 24 -13.09 1.23 -6.30
C VAL A 24 -11.97 0.65 -7.15
N ASN A 25 -11.96 0.98 -8.45
CA ASN A 25 -10.86 0.59 -9.33
C ASN A 25 -9.65 1.50 -9.09
N LEU A 26 -8.57 0.93 -8.55
CA LEU A 26 -7.33 1.65 -8.24
C LEU A 26 -6.34 1.66 -9.42
N GLY A 27 -6.62 0.94 -10.51
CA GLY A 27 -5.67 0.81 -11.62
C GLY A 27 -4.32 0.27 -11.15
N SER A 28 -3.22 0.86 -11.64
CA SER A 28 -1.85 0.49 -11.26
C SER A 28 -1.51 0.79 -9.79
N ALA A 29 -2.21 1.70 -9.13
CA ALA A 29 -1.96 2.04 -7.74
C ALA A 29 -2.25 0.85 -6.80
N GLY A 30 -3.11 -0.09 -7.21
CA GLY A 30 -3.39 -1.32 -6.45
C GLY A 30 -2.20 -2.28 -6.34
N ASN A 31 -1.14 -2.08 -7.12
CA ASN A 31 0.09 -2.90 -7.04
C ASN A 31 1.02 -2.44 -5.91
N TYR A 32 0.81 -1.24 -5.37
CA TYR A 32 1.67 -0.64 -4.34
C TYR A 32 0.97 -0.68 -2.98
N ALA A 33 1.68 -1.13 -1.95
CA ALA A 33 1.22 -1.03 -0.57
C ALA A 33 1.21 0.43 -0.09
N VAL A 34 2.17 1.22 -0.58
CA VAL A 34 2.27 2.66 -0.29
C VAL A 34 2.62 3.38 -1.59
N LEU A 35 1.75 4.28 -2.04
CA LEU A 35 2.03 5.17 -3.17
C LEU A 35 1.91 6.62 -2.68
N ALA A 36 3.00 7.39 -2.78
CA ALA A 36 3.06 8.75 -2.27
C ALA A 36 3.59 9.74 -3.30
N ARG A 37 3.12 11.00 -3.21
CA ARG A 37 3.56 12.05 -4.14
C ARG A 37 4.84 12.76 -3.71
N SER A 38 4.96 13.06 -2.42
CA SER A 38 5.97 13.99 -1.88
C SER A 38 7.05 13.33 -1.03
N GLY A 39 6.77 12.21 -0.37
CA GLY A 39 7.63 11.66 0.66
C GLY A 39 7.02 10.48 1.38
N VAL A 40 7.86 9.56 1.87
CA VAL A 40 7.49 8.54 2.86
C VAL A 40 8.59 8.47 3.91
N SER A 41 8.21 8.50 5.18
CA SER A 41 9.13 8.41 6.31
C SER A 41 8.77 7.24 7.22
N THR A 42 9.75 6.45 7.66
CA THR A 42 9.54 5.43 8.69
C THR A 42 10.35 5.75 9.94
N VAL A 43 9.63 5.95 11.06
CA VAL A 43 10.21 6.10 12.40
C VAL A 43 9.24 5.48 13.41
N PRO A 44 9.64 4.46 14.19
CA PRO A 44 10.84 3.61 14.10
C PRO A 44 10.72 2.54 12.98
N GLN A 45 11.54 1.47 13.02
CA GLN A 45 11.50 0.41 12.00
C GLN A 45 10.07 -0.13 11.80
N SER A 46 9.54 0.08 10.60
CA SER A 46 8.21 -0.37 10.19
C SER A 46 8.29 -1.70 9.44
N ARG A 47 7.19 -2.46 9.41
CA ARG A 47 7.09 -3.67 8.59
C ARG A 47 6.05 -3.45 7.50
N ILE A 48 6.52 -3.26 6.27
CA ILE A 48 5.69 -3.04 5.09
C ILE A 48 5.74 -4.32 4.24
N VAL A 49 4.57 -4.80 3.82
CA VAL A 49 4.45 -5.96 2.93
C VAL A 49 3.81 -5.47 1.63
N GLY A 50 4.54 -5.59 0.52
CA GLY A 50 4.19 -5.02 -0.77
C GLY A 50 5.10 -3.85 -1.16
N ASP A 51 4.91 -3.36 -2.39
CA ASP A 51 5.79 -2.38 -3.01
C ASP A 51 5.51 -0.95 -2.54
N VAL A 52 6.56 -0.12 -2.52
CA VAL A 52 6.48 1.29 -2.11
C VAL A 52 6.86 2.16 -3.30
N GLY A 53 5.91 2.97 -3.78
CA GLY A 53 6.09 3.90 -4.88
C GLY A 53 6.13 5.35 -4.43
N LEU A 54 7.00 6.15 -5.04
CA LEU A 54 7.10 7.57 -4.77
C LEU A 54 7.29 8.36 -6.08
N SER A 55 6.27 9.17 -6.44
CA SER A 55 6.25 9.91 -7.71
C SER A 55 5.40 11.18 -7.61
N PRO A 56 5.91 12.36 -8.04
CA PRO A 56 7.11 12.61 -8.82
C PRO A 56 8.37 12.89 -7.99
N ALA A 57 8.32 12.75 -6.66
CA ALA A 57 9.49 13.01 -5.82
C ALA A 57 10.59 11.94 -6.03
N ALA A 58 11.81 12.26 -5.57
CA ALA A 58 12.97 11.37 -5.65
C ALA A 58 13.07 10.44 -4.43
N ALA A 59 13.86 9.37 -4.53
CA ALA A 59 14.15 8.39 -3.50
C ALA A 59 14.82 9.01 -2.26
N THR A 60 15.37 10.22 -2.38
CA THR A 60 15.87 11.00 -1.24
C THR A 60 14.76 11.35 -0.23
N PHE A 61 13.50 11.37 -0.67
CA PHE A 61 12.33 11.58 0.18
C PHE A 61 11.78 10.29 0.82
N LEU A 62 12.41 9.13 0.56
CA LEU A 62 12.19 7.88 1.30
C LEU A 62 13.12 7.84 2.53
N THR A 63 12.75 8.59 3.56
CA THR A 63 13.58 8.76 4.78
C THR A 63 13.33 7.65 5.80
N GLY A 64 14.37 7.19 6.50
CA GLY A 64 14.24 6.16 7.55
C GLY A 64 14.22 4.70 7.04
N PHE A 65 14.22 4.49 5.72
CA PHE A 65 14.17 3.15 5.12
C PHE A 65 15.53 2.45 5.00
N ALA A 66 16.67 3.13 5.22
CA ALA A 66 18.00 2.54 4.99
C ALA A 66 18.09 1.83 3.63
N LEU A 67 17.82 2.57 2.56
CA LEU A 67 17.63 2.06 1.21
C LEU A 67 18.92 1.43 0.65
N THR A 68 18.78 0.24 0.09
CA THR A 68 19.82 -0.39 -0.74
C THR A 68 19.35 -0.36 -2.18
N LYS A 69 19.94 0.51 -3.02
CA LYS A 69 19.63 0.56 -4.46
C LYS A 69 20.08 -0.74 -5.15
N SER A 70 19.24 -1.27 -6.03
CA SER A 70 19.58 -2.42 -6.87
C SER A 70 20.67 -2.06 -7.87
N LEU A 71 21.45 -3.06 -8.32
CA LEU A 71 22.54 -2.89 -9.30
C LEU A 71 22.04 -2.29 -10.63
N THR A 72 20.77 -2.52 -10.98
CA THR A 72 20.15 -1.98 -12.19
C THR A 72 19.65 -0.55 -12.03
N GLY A 73 19.64 0.00 -10.81
CA GLY A 73 19.13 1.34 -10.51
C GLY A 73 17.62 1.54 -10.71
N GLN A 74 16.88 0.48 -11.01
CA GLN A 74 15.43 0.52 -11.27
C GLN A 74 14.58 0.45 -9.98
N SER A 75 15.14 -0.09 -8.91
CA SER A 75 14.46 -0.27 -7.62
C SER A 75 15.44 -0.18 -6.46
N ALA A 76 14.91 -0.03 -5.25
CA ALA A 76 15.65 -0.14 -4.01
C ALA A 76 14.98 -1.16 -3.08
N THR A 77 15.72 -1.70 -2.12
CA THR A 77 15.21 -2.62 -1.10
C THR A 77 15.51 -2.07 0.29
N SER A 78 14.77 -2.57 1.28
CA SER A 78 14.96 -2.23 2.69
C SER A 78 14.62 -3.43 3.55
N VAL A 79 15.29 -3.59 4.69
CA VAL A 79 14.97 -4.64 5.68
C VAL A 79 13.56 -4.50 6.28
N GLN A 80 12.98 -3.31 6.18
CA GLN A 80 11.63 -2.97 6.65
C GLN A 80 10.54 -3.32 5.63
N VAL A 81 10.91 -3.56 4.37
CA VAL A 81 9.98 -3.72 3.25
C VAL A 81 10.13 -5.11 2.66
N THR A 82 9.07 -5.92 2.77
CA THR A 82 8.94 -7.18 2.04
C THR A 82 8.35 -6.86 0.65
N GLY A 83 9.20 -6.35 -0.23
CA GLY A 83 8.85 -5.81 -1.53
C GLY A 83 9.98 -4.93 -2.10
N SER A 84 9.67 -4.18 -3.16
CA SER A 84 10.58 -3.23 -3.78
C SER A 84 10.12 -1.78 -3.52
N LEU A 85 11.08 -0.89 -3.34
CA LEU A 85 10.87 0.54 -3.34
C LEU A 85 11.17 1.09 -4.73
N PHE A 86 10.36 2.03 -5.17
CA PHE A 86 10.40 2.66 -6.48
C PHE A 86 10.27 4.18 -6.31
N ALA A 87 11.05 4.94 -7.06
CA ALA A 87 11.04 6.39 -7.02
C ALA A 87 11.17 6.98 -8.43
N SER A 88 10.77 8.23 -8.59
CA SER A 88 10.77 8.91 -9.89
C SER A 88 12.19 9.16 -10.46
N ASP A 89 13.23 9.20 -9.61
CA ASP A 89 14.64 9.33 -10.03
C ASP A 89 15.29 7.99 -10.44
N PHE A 90 14.57 6.87 -10.41
CA PHE A 90 15.12 5.58 -10.81
C PHE A 90 15.18 5.41 -12.32
N VAL A 91 16.03 4.47 -12.75
CA VAL A 91 16.24 4.18 -14.18
C VAL A 91 14.93 3.71 -14.82
N THR A 92 14.70 4.11 -16.07
CA THR A 92 13.56 3.63 -16.88
C THR A 92 13.48 2.11 -16.88
N PRO A 93 12.26 1.51 -16.78
CA PRO A 93 10.93 2.09 -16.97
C PRO A 93 10.19 2.51 -15.68
N THR A 94 10.86 2.54 -14.53
CA THR A 94 10.23 2.81 -13.22
C THR A 94 9.39 4.10 -13.15
N PRO A 95 9.84 5.26 -13.67
CA PRO A 95 9.07 6.51 -13.56
C PRO A 95 7.74 6.50 -14.33
N GLN A 96 7.59 5.57 -15.30
CA GLN A 96 6.38 5.45 -16.13
C GLN A 96 5.32 4.54 -15.49
N ASN A 97 5.69 3.76 -14.47
CA ASN A 97 4.82 2.74 -13.86
C ASN A 97 4.34 3.13 -12.44
N LEU A 98 4.57 4.38 -12.04
CA LEU A 98 4.24 4.95 -10.71
C LEU A 98 3.08 5.94 -10.77
#